data_AF-A0A7I7Y3E4-F1
#
_entry.id   AF-A0A7I7Y3E4-F1
#
_cell.length_a   1.000
_cell.length_b   1.000
_cell.length_c   1.000
_cell.angle_alpha   90.00
_cell.angle_beta   90.00
_cell.angle_gamma   90.00
#
_symmetry.space_group_name_H-M   'P 1'
#
loop_
_entity.id
_entity.type
_entity.pdbx_description
1 polymer ?
#
loop_
_entity_poly.entity_id
_entity_poly.type
_entity_poly.pdbx_seq_one_letter_code
_entity_poly.pdbx_strand_id
1 'polypeptide(L)'
;MTDEPDVQGDDGAVVDRPETDDYDLLTFGEVAARLSEEVASTTAELEQARSTSPPDPDRVRRLEERIELLRRSGERYRRDQQAGDAFKRRFGAAITSEPDQPRWG
;
A
#
# COMPACT_ATOMS: atom_id res chain seq x y z
N MET A 1 33.12 -22.53 32.87
CA MET A 1 32.41 -21.26 33.08
C MET A 1 32.89 -20.35 31.98
N THR A 2 32.27 -20.49 30.81
CA THR A 2 32.66 -19.79 29.58
C THR A 2 31.71 -18.62 29.47
N ASP A 3 32.29 -17.42 29.50
CA ASP A 3 31.63 -16.13 29.36
C ASP A 3 31.06 -16.04 27.93
N GLU A 4 29.74 -15.93 27.82
CA GLU A 4 29.07 -15.62 26.54
C GLU A 4 29.26 -14.13 26.24
N PRO A 5 29.53 -13.73 24.98
CA PRO A 5 29.67 -12.33 24.64
C PRO A 5 28.33 -11.59 24.75
N ASP A 6 28.36 -10.53 25.53
CA ASP A 6 27.38 -9.45 25.63
C ASP A 6 26.98 -8.95 24.23
N VAL A 7 25.72 -9.17 23.87
CA VAL A 7 25.15 -8.77 22.58
C VAL A 7 24.70 -7.30 22.70
N GLN A 8 25.64 -6.38 22.51
CA GLN A 8 25.35 -4.95 22.47
C GLN A 8 25.07 -4.47 21.04
N GLY A 9 23.84 -3.97 20.81
CA GLY A 9 23.55 -2.91 19.84
C GLY A 9 22.73 -3.29 18.61
N ASP A 10 21.41 -3.16 18.68
CA ASP A 10 20.57 -2.79 17.53
C ASP A 10 19.96 -1.41 17.81
N ASP A 11 20.78 -0.37 17.65
CA ASP A 11 20.33 1.01 17.51
C ASP A 11 19.94 1.20 16.03
N GLY A 12 18.64 1.13 15.72
CA GLY A 12 18.19 1.06 14.33
C GLY A 12 16.77 1.52 14.08
N ALA A 13 16.41 2.70 14.60
CA ALA A 13 15.16 3.43 14.37
C ALA A 13 13.90 2.75 14.90
N VAL A 14 13.57 3.04 16.17
CA VAL A 14 12.18 3.08 16.60
C VAL A 14 11.48 4.07 15.67
N VAL A 15 10.74 3.57 14.68
CA VAL A 15 9.81 4.41 13.93
C VAL A 15 8.79 4.87 14.96
N ASP A 16 8.99 6.10 15.45
CA ASP A 16 8.09 6.74 16.39
C ASP A 16 6.72 6.80 15.70
N ARG A 17 5.86 5.84 16.05
CA ARG A 17 4.53 5.74 15.45
C ARG A 17 3.70 6.77 16.18
N PRO A 18 3.26 7.85 15.50
CA PRO A 18 2.43 8.85 16.16
C PRO A 18 1.19 8.15 16.73
N GLU A 19 0.93 8.36 18.03
CA GLU A 19 -0.12 7.67 18.80
C GLU A 19 -1.55 8.00 18.31
N THR A 20 -1.68 8.87 17.31
CA THR A 20 -2.94 9.40 16.76
C THR A 20 -3.03 9.27 15.24
N ASP A 21 -2.36 8.29 14.62
CA ASP A 21 -2.54 8.07 13.18
C ASP A 21 -3.77 7.20 12.93
N ASP A 22 -4.91 7.88 12.81
CA ASP A 22 -6.18 7.33 12.35
C ASP A 22 -6.06 6.94 10.86
N TYR A 23 -5.30 5.87 10.59
CA TYR A 23 -5.22 5.33 9.25
C TYR A 23 -6.60 4.81 8.83
N ASP A 24 -7.29 5.56 7.99
CA ASP A 24 -8.46 5.07 7.27
C ASP A 24 -8.09 3.77 6.56
N LEU A 25 -8.69 2.66 6.99
CA LEU A 25 -8.47 1.36 6.37
C LEU A 25 -9.12 1.37 4.99
N LEU A 26 -8.32 1.69 3.98
CA LEU A 26 -8.76 1.71 2.59
C LEU A 26 -9.05 0.28 2.10
N THR A 27 -10.18 0.11 1.42
CA THR A 27 -10.45 -1.09 0.65
C THR A 27 -9.47 -1.21 -0.53
N PHE A 28 -9.33 -2.42 -1.08
CA PHE A 28 -8.46 -2.63 -2.25
C PHE A 28 -8.79 -1.70 -3.43
N GLY A 29 -10.06 -1.36 -3.62
CA GLY A 29 -10.49 -0.40 -4.64
C GLY A 29 -10.02 1.02 -4.37
N GLU A 30 -10.12 1.47 -3.12
CA GLU A 30 -9.67 2.80 -2.71
C GLU A 30 -8.15 2.93 -2.77
N VAL A 31 -7.41 1.89 -2.37
CA VAL A 31 -5.95 1.85 -2.55
C VAL A 31 -5.58 1.94 -4.02
N ALA A 32 -6.26 1.20 -4.91
CA ALA A 32 -6.01 1.27 -6.34
C ALA A 32 -6.29 2.67 -6.93
N ALA A 33 -7.35 3.35 -6.45
CA ALA A 33 -7.66 4.71 -6.86
C ALA A 33 -6.57 5.70 -6.41
N ARG A 34 -6.19 5.66 -5.13
CA ARG A 34 -5.15 6.52 -4.57
C ARG A 34 -3.79 6.34 -5.25
N LEU A 35 -3.43 5.09 -5.57
CA LEU A 35 -2.22 4.78 -6.34
C LEU A 35 -2.29 5.31 -7.77
N SER A 36 -3.47 5.34 -8.39
CA SER A 36 -3.65 5.89 -9.74
C SER A 36 -3.46 7.42 -9.76
N GLU A 37 -3.94 8.11 -8.73
CA GLU A 37 -3.69 9.54 -8.53
C GLU A 37 -2.21 9.83 -8.32
N GLU A 38 -1.54 9.02 -7.49
CA GLU A 38 -0.10 9.13 -7.25
C GLU A 38 0.70 8.96 -8.55
N VAL A 39 0.36 7.95 -9.37
CA VAL A 39 0.97 7.76 -10.70
C VAL A 39 0.79 8.99 -11.58
N ALA A 40 -0.40 9.60 -11.59
CA ALA A 40 -0.65 10.81 -12.38
C ALA A 40 0.22 11.98 -11.91
N SER A 41 0.30 12.20 -10.59
CA SER A 41 1.17 13.22 -10.00
C SER A 41 2.65 13.01 -10.36
N THR A 42 3.17 11.79 -10.12
CA THR A 42 4.57 11.47 -10.41
C THR A 42 4.88 11.56 -11.91
N THR A 43 3.91 11.25 -12.78
CA THR A 43 4.07 11.42 -14.24
C THR A 43 4.20 12.90 -14.62
N ALA A 44 3.38 13.78 -14.03
CA ALA A 44 3.50 15.22 -14.24
C ALA A 44 4.85 15.76 -13.74
N GLU A 45 5.36 15.24 -12.62
CA GLU A 45 6.71 15.57 -12.13
C GLU A 45 7.82 15.10 -13.08
N LEU A 46 7.67 13.92 -13.68
CA LEU A 46 8.61 13.40 -14.68
C LEU A 46 8.65 14.29 -15.92
N GLU A 47 7.49 14.75 -16.40
CA GLU A 47 7.40 15.68 -17.53
C GLU A 47 8.09 17.02 -17.21
N GLN A 48 7.89 17.55 -16.01
CA GLN A 48 8.59 18.76 -15.55
C GLN A 48 10.11 18.55 -15.44
N ALA A 49 10.55 17.41 -14.90
CA ALA A 49 11.97 17.08 -14.77
C ALA A 49 12.66 17.00 -16.15
N ARG A 50 11.97 16.41 -17.15
CA ARG A 50 12.45 16.34 -18.54
C ARG A 50 12.44 17.68 -19.27
N SER A 51 11.57 18.60 -18.86
CA SER A 51 11.45 19.94 -19.46
C SER A 51 12.50 20.93 -18.94
N THR A 52 13.22 20.58 -17.88
CA THR A 52 14.32 21.41 -17.35
C THR A 52 15.55 21.29 -18.26
N SER A 53 16.30 22.38 -18.46
CA SER A 53 17.50 22.39 -19.30
C SER A 53 18.72 22.89 -18.51
N PRO A 54 19.78 22.05 -18.33
CA PRO A 54 19.82 20.64 -18.70
C PRO A 54 18.93 19.77 -17.79
N PRO A 55 18.35 18.68 -18.30
CA PRO A 55 17.58 17.74 -17.48
C PRO A 55 18.51 16.97 -16.53
N ASP A 56 18.03 16.69 -15.32
CA ASP A 56 18.72 15.85 -14.34
C ASP A 56 18.40 14.37 -14.62
N PRO A 57 19.36 13.58 -15.14
CA PRO A 57 19.11 12.18 -15.52
C PRO A 57 18.82 11.28 -14.32
N ASP A 58 19.40 11.56 -13.14
CA ASP A 58 19.17 10.77 -11.94
C ASP A 58 17.77 11.02 -11.36
N ARG A 59 17.30 12.26 -11.43
CA ARG A 59 15.91 12.59 -11.07
C ARG A 59 14.92 11.93 -12.02
N VAL A 60 15.17 11.99 -13.33
CA VAL A 60 14.33 11.34 -14.35
C VAL A 60 14.23 9.83 -14.09
N ARG A 61 15.36 9.15 -13.92
CA ARG A 61 15.40 7.70 -13.64
C ARG A 61 14.61 7.33 -12.38
N ARG A 62 14.80 8.06 -11.27
CA ARG A 62 14.09 7.79 -10.02
C ARG A 62 12.57 7.93 -10.16
N LEU A 63 12.11 8.93 -10.91
CA LEU A 63 10.68 9.13 -11.16
C LEU A 63 10.10 8.01 -12.05
N GLU A 64 10.85 7.53 -13.05
CA GLU A 64 10.46 6.38 -13.86
C GLU A 64 10.32 5.10 -13.02
N GLU A 65 11.31 4.78 -12.18
CA GLU A 65 11.29 3.63 -11.28
C GLU A 65 10.11 3.72 -10.29
N ARG A 66 9.84 4.91 -9.75
CA ARG A 66 8.70 5.18 -8.86
C ARG A 66 7.37 4.91 -9.57
N ILE A 67 7.19 5.40 -10.80
CA ILE A 67 5.99 5.16 -11.60
C ILE A 67 5.79 3.68 -11.86
N GLU A 68 6.84 2.94 -12.21
CA GLU A 68 6.76 1.50 -12.45
C GLU A 68 6.34 0.75 -11.18
N LEU A 69 6.91 1.09 -10.03
CA LEU A 69 6.55 0.50 -8.75
C LEU A 69 5.06 0.76 -8.43
N LEU A 70 4.61 2.01 -8.52
CA LEU A 70 3.22 2.39 -8.22
C LEU A 70 2.24 1.68 -9.15
N ARG A 71 2.55 1.55 -10.45
CA ARG A 71 1.73 0.82 -11.41
C ARG A 71 1.62 -0.67 -11.08
N ARG A 72 2.74 -1.32 -10.74
CA ARG A 72 2.74 -2.74 -10.33
C ARG A 72 1.92 -2.97 -9.08
N SER A 73 2.05 -2.07 -8.09
CA SER A 73 1.24 -2.12 -6.86
C SER A 73 -0.25 -1.91 -7.15
N GLY A 74 -0.61 -0.91 -7.95
CA GLY A 74 -1.99 -0.62 -8.30
C GLY A 74 -2.69 -1.77 -9.04
N GLU A 75 -1.97 -2.43 -9.96
CA GLU A 75 -2.48 -3.61 -10.67
C GLU A 75 -2.75 -4.78 -9.73
N ARG A 76 -1.89 -5.00 -8.72
CA ARG A 76 -2.12 -6.03 -7.70
C ARG A 76 -3.42 -5.77 -6.93
N TYR A 77 -3.60 -4.54 -6.43
CA TYR A 77 -4.80 -4.19 -5.68
C TYR A 77 -6.08 -4.26 -6.52
N ARG A 78 -6.01 -3.95 -7.82
CA ARG A 78 -7.13 -4.15 -8.75
C ARG A 78 -7.51 -5.62 -8.90
N ARG A 79 -6.52 -6.52 -9.01
CA ARG A 79 -6.79 -7.97 -9.07
C ARG A 79 -7.39 -8.48 -7.77
N ASP A 80 -6.88 -8.03 -6.63
CA ASP A 80 -7.41 -8.41 -5.32
C ASP A 80 -8.86 -7.93 -5.13
N GLN A 81 -9.18 -6.72 -5.59
CA GLN A 81 -10.55 -6.21 -5.62
C GLN A 81 -11.47 -7.12 -6.47
N GLN A 82 -11.07 -7.44 -7.70
CA GLN A 82 -11.86 -8.28 -8.60
C GLN A 82 -12.08 -9.69 -8.04
N ALA A 83 -11.05 -10.28 -7.42
CA ALA A 83 -11.16 -11.57 -6.74
C ALA A 83 -12.14 -11.50 -5.56
N GLY A 84 -12.06 -10.44 -4.75
CA GLY A 84 -13.00 -10.18 -3.66
C GLY A 84 -14.45 -10.04 -4.15
N ASP A 85 -14.67 -9.31 -5.24
CA ASP A 85 -16.00 -9.12 -5.83
C ASP A 85 -16.55 -10.41 -6.46
N ALA A 86 -15.69 -11.24 -7.06
CA ALA A 86 -16.08 -12.56 -7.54
C ALA A 86 -16.50 -13.48 -6.39
N PHE A 87 -15.75 -13.48 -5.29
CA PHE A 87 -16.09 -14.24 -4.08
C PHE A 87 -17.44 -13.79 -3.50
N LYS A 88 -17.63 -12.47 -3.31
CA LYS A 88 -18.90 -11.91 -2.82
C LYS A 88 -20.08 -12.26 -3.72
N ARG A 89 -19.93 -12.21 -5.04
CA ARG A 89 -20.99 -12.65 -5.98
C ARG A 89 -21.32 -14.14 -5.83
N ARG A 90 -20.32 -14.99 -5.61
CA ARG A 90 -20.50 -16.45 -5.56
C ARG A 90 -21.05 -16.96 -4.23
N PHE A 91 -20.72 -16.30 -3.12
CA PHE A 91 -21.01 -16.77 -1.76
C PHE A 91 -21.77 -15.76 -0.89
N GLY A 92 -21.84 -14.49 -1.27
CA GLY A 92 -22.40 -13.40 -0.45
C GLY A 92 -23.87 -13.57 -0.08
N ALA A 93 -24.68 -14.23 -0.92
CA ALA A 93 -26.08 -14.53 -0.61
C ALA A 93 -26.27 -15.65 0.44
N ALA A 94 -25.24 -16.48 0.69
CA ALA A 94 -25.31 -17.57 1.66
C ALA A 94 -24.95 -17.12 3.10
N ILE A 95 -24.33 -15.95 3.24
CA ILE A 95 -23.84 -15.41 4.53
C ILE A 95 -24.84 -14.45 5.18
N THR A 96 -25.94 -14.14 4.50
CA THR A 96 -27.05 -13.32 5.03
C THR A 96 -28.16 -14.14 5.69
N SER A 97 -28.00 -15.46 5.82
CA SER A 97 -28.85 -16.26 6.71
C SER A 97 -28.57 -15.82 8.14
N GLU A 98 -29.61 -15.34 8.82
CA GLU A 98 -29.65 -14.72 10.16
C GLU A 98 -28.52 -15.13 11.12
N PRO A 99 -27.89 -14.18 11.84
CA PRO A 99 -27.10 -14.55 13.01
C PRO A 99 -28.05 -15.18 14.02
N ASP A 100 -27.93 -16.49 14.22
CA ASP A 100 -28.46 -17.18 15.40
C ASP A 100 -27.82 -16.52 16.62
N GLN A 101 -28.50 -15.52 17.19
CA GLN A 101 -28.02 -14.81 18.36
C GLN A 101 -27.89 -15.82 19.49
N PRO A 102 -26.69 -15.97 20.10
CA PRO A 102 -26.53 -16.89 21.20
C PRO A 102 -27.42 -16.44 22.35
N ARG A 103 -28.42 -17.27 22.68
CA ARG A 103 -29.26 -17.09 23.85
C ARG A 103 -28.45 -17.50 25.06
N TRP A 104 -27.70 -16.55 25.64
CA TRP A 104 -27.13 -16.73 26.96
C TRP A 104 -28.31 -16.73 27.96
N GLY A 105 -28.64 -17.92 28.45
CA GLY A 105 -29.56 -18.15 29.55
C GLY A 105 -28.86 -18.18 30.90
#